data_AF-A0A4Q4WZ38-F1
#
_entry.id   AF-A0A4Q4WZ38-F1
#
_cell.length_a   1.000
_cell.length_b   1.000
_cell.length_c   1.000
_cell.angle_alpha   90.00
_cell.angle_beta   90.00
_cell.angle_gamma   90.00
#
_symmetry.space_group_name_H-M   'P 1'
#
loop_
_entity.id
_entity.type
_entity.pdbx_description
1 polymer ?
#
loop_
_entity_poly.entity_id
_entity_poly.type
_entity_poly.pdbx_seq_one_letter_code
_entity_poly.pdbx_strand_id
1 'polypeptide(L)'
;MKFLCLHGMGTNADVYEAQLAPIRAQMDPSHEFIFVDGLTECSPSDGVSELFSGPFYCYYSKPTAERLQAAYDLVLELIEDEGPFHGIFGFSHGGALAASLLLYHRKVASQEPDLFNFAVFTCASLPFDLHTEHQDPPYDTVICPKTGEVSVCDWVPGKSKVEPTKINGFIAPLSSGDTTLRRYHPERERTRIQIPTYTFWARRTLFSHNNEL
;
A
#
# COMPACT_ATOMS: atom_id res chain seq x y z
N MET A 1 21.07 8.14 -9.37
CA MET A 1 19.61 7.97 -9.55
C MET A 1 18.91 8.47 -8.29
N LYS A 2 17.70 8.99 -8.40
CA LYS A 2 16.88 9.47 -7.28
C LYS A 2 15.64 8.59 -7.12
N PHE A 3 15.33 8.16 -5.91
CA PHE A 3 14.25 7.22 -5.62
C PHE A 3 13.27 7.76 -4.58
N LEU A 4 11.98 7.60 -4.84
CA LEU A 4 10.93 7.87 -3.85
C LEU A 4 10.63 6.58 -3.06
N CYS A 5 10.59 6.66 -1.74
CA CYS A 5 10.49 5.51 -0.84
C CYS A 5 9.26 5.62 0.07
N LEU A 6 8.30 4.70 -0.10
CA LEU A 6 7.04 4.66 0.63
C LEU A 6 6.99 3.54 1.67
N HIS A 7 6.76 3.90 2.92
CA HIS A 7 6.84 3.01 4.08
C HIS A 7 5.59 2.13 4.28
N GLY A 8 5.65 1.22 5.25
CA GLY A 8 4.54 0.34 5.61
C GLY A 8 3.52 1.02 6.51
N MET A 9 2.32 0.45 6.67
CA MET A 9 1.34 1.00 7.60
C MET A 9 1.83 0.84 9.05
N GLY A 10 1.64 1.86 9.89
CA GLY A 10 2.09 1.83 11.29
C GLY A 10 3.62 1.94 11.42
N THR A 11 4.28 2.56 10.45
CA THR A 11 5.71 2.90 10.46
C THR A 11 5.89 4.36 10.04
N ASN A 12 7.12 4.80 9.82
CA ASN A 12 7.42 6.14 9.32
C ASN A 12 8.63 6.08 8.36
N ALA A 13 9.07 7.24 7.88
CA ALA A 13 10.22 7.40 7.01
C ALA A 13 11.50 6.82 7.63
N ASP A 14 11.79 7.12 8.90
CA ASP A 14 12.98 6.64 9.61
C ASP A 14 13.02 5.10 9.71
N VAL A 15 11.88 4.49 10.03
CA VAL A 15 11.75 3.02 10.08
C VAL A 15 12.04 2.42 8.71
N TYR A 16 11.48 2.99 7.64
CA TYR A 16 11.70 2.45 6.29
C TYR A 16 13.13 2.71 5.80
N GLU A 17 13.73 3.83 6.19
CA GLU A 17 15.12 4.12 5.92
C GLU A 17 16.04 3.06 6.54
N ALA A 18 15.82 2.72 7.81
CA ALA A 18 16.55 1.67 8.50
C ALA A 18 16.32 0.29 7.87
N GLN A 19 15.08 -0.04 7.47
CA GLN A 19 14.75 -1.30 6.80
C GLN A 19 15.44 -1.43 5.44
N LEU A 20 15.59 -0.33 4.69
CA LEU A 20 16.20 -0.32 3.36
C LEU A 20 17.73 -0.17 3.40
N ALA A 21 18.31 0.19 4.56
CA ALA A 21 19.75 0.42 4.72
C ALA A 21 20.64 -0.74 4.22
N PRO A 22 20.34 -2.04 4.47
CA PRO A 22 21.16 -3.13 3.96
C PRO A 22 21.19 -3.22 2.42
N ILE A 23 20.09 -2.85 1.76
CA ILE A 23 20.00 -2.81 0.29
C ILE A 23 20.77 -1.59 -0.23
N ARG A 24 20.56 -0.42 0.37
CA ARG A 24 21.26 0.83 0.01
C ARG A 24 22.77 0.69 0.10
N ALA A 25 23.28 -0.01 1.12
CA ALA A 25 24.70 -0.26 1.30
C ALA A 25 25.36 -1.08 0.16
N GLN A 26 24.56 -1.80 -0.64
CA GLN A 26 25.03 -2.57 -1.80
C GLN A 26 24.84 -1.82 -3.13
N MET A 27 24.26 -0.63 -3.10
CA MET A 27 24.00 0.20 -4.28
C MET A 27 25.08 1.28 -4.42
N ASP A 28 25.13 1.90 -5.60
CA ASP A 28 26.02 3.06 -5.82
C ASP A 28 25.69 4.18 -4.81
N PRO A 29 26.68 4.68 -4.05
CA PRO A 29 26.45 5.69 -3.01
C PRO A 29 26.04 7.06 -3.56
N SER A 30 26.16 7.30 -4.88
CA SER A 30 25.62 8.50 -5.54
C SER A 30 24.10 8.46 -5.72
N HIS A 31 23.44 7.35 -5.37
CA HIS A 31 22.00 7.25 -5.37
C HIS A 31 21.37 7.98 -4.19
N GLU A 32 20.30 8.72 -4.47
CA GLU A 32 19.52 9.46 -3.49
C GLU A 32 18.19 8.75 -3.22
N PHE A 33 17.81 8.66 -1.94
CA PHE A 33 16.58 8.00 -1.49
C PHE A 33 15.80 8.99 -0.63
N ILE A 34 14.61 9.36 -1.09
CA ILE A 34 13.69 10.26 -0.38
C ILE A 34 12.63 9.41 0.31
N PHE A 35 12.66 9.38 1.64
CA PHE A 35 11.69 8.67 2.47
C PHE A 35 10.63 9.65 2.96
N VAL A 36 9.36 9.27 2.82
CA VAL A 36 8.24 10.20 3.03
C VAL A 36 7.23 9.60 3.99
N ASP A 37 6.88 10.36 5.03
CA ASP A 37 5.84 10.01 5.98
C ASP A 37 4.43 10.03 5.37
N GLY A 38 3.55 9.20 5.90
CA GLY A 38 2.15 9.16 5.53
C GLY A 38 1.34 10.35 6.05
N LEU A 39 0.15 10.53 5.49
CA LEU A 39 -0.74 11.68 5.77
C LEU A 39 -1.44 11.61 7.13
N THR A 40 -1.55 10.43 7.74
CA THR A 40 -2.35 10.22 8.95
C THR A 40 -1.57 9.44 9.99
N GLU A 41 -1.44 10.02 11.18
CA GLU A 41 -0.87 9.33 12.35
C GLU A 41 -1.72 8.12 12.73
N CYS A 42 -1.06 7.02 13.08
CA CYS A 42 -1.71 5.78 13.47
C CYS A 42 -0.89 4.99 14.51
N SER A 43 -1.51 3.96 15.06
CA SER A 43 -0.81 3.01 15.92
C SER A 43 0.36 2.34 15.20
N PRO A 44 1.45 2.01 15.92
CA PRO A 44 2.56 1.24 15.36
C PRO A 44 2.10 -0.13 14.87
N SER A 45 2.78 -0.64 13.85
CA SER A 45 2.72 -2.05 13.49
C SER A 45 3.41 -2.90 14.56
N ASP A 46 3.05 -4.19 14.64
CA ASP A 46 3.56 -5.13 15.65
C ASP A 46 5.10 -5.11 15.73
N GLY A 47 5.62 -4.90 16.93
CA GLY A 47 7.07 -4.87 17.22
C GLY A 47 7.80 -3.59 16.80
N VAL A 48 7.17 -2.67 16.05
CA VAL A 48 7.84 -1.44 15.60
C VAL A 48 8.14 -0.50 16.76
N SER A 49 7.20 -0.32 17.69
CA SER A 49 7.37 0.56 18.85
C SER A 49 8.37 0.04 19.89
N GLU A 50 8.81 -1.22 19.78
CA GLU A 50 9.87 -1.77 20.62
C GLU A 50 11.26 -1.29 20.18
N LEU A 51 11.39 -0.89 18.91
CA LEU A 51 12.66 -0.52 18.29
C LEU A 51 12.73 0.96 17.89
N PHE A 52 11.59 1.57 17.57
CA PHE A 52 11.50 2.96 17.09
C PHE A 52 10.55 3.77 17.95
N SER A 53 10.87 5.05 18.13
CA SER A 53 9.93 6.01 18.70
C SER A 53 9.02 6.55 17.61
N GLY A 54 7.74 6.74 17.94
CA GLY A 54 6.79 7.39 17.05
C GLY A 54 7.04 8.90 16.91
N PRO A 55 6.17 9.62 16.19
CA PRO A 55 4.89 9.16 15.63
C PRO A 55 5.03 8.16 14.49
N PHE A 56 3.96 7.40 14.23
CA PHE A 56 3.86 6.45 13.12
C PHE A 56 2.68 6.82 12.25
N TYR A 57 2.74 6.45 10.97
CA TYR A 57 1.84 6.96 9.96
C TYR A 57 1.29 5.87 9.04
N CYS A 58 0.26 6.28 8.29
CA CYS A 58 -0.26 5.58 7.14
C CYS A 58 -0.64 6.60 6.06
N TYR A 59 -0.56 6.20 4.79
CA TYR A 59 -0.96 7.06 3.68
C TYR A 59 -2.48 7.21 3.57
N TYR A 60 -3.21 6.12 3.81
CA TYR A 60 -4.66 6.11 3.93
C TYR A 60 -5.08 5.13 5.02
N SER A 61 -5.95 5.56 5.94
CA SER A 61 -6.42 4.74 7.07
C SER A 61 -7.61 3.83 6.73
N LYS A 62 -8.31 4.16 5.63
CA LYS A 62 -9.39 3.38 5.02
C LYS A 62 -9.29 3.49 3.49
N PRO A 63 -9.75 2.48 2.73
CA PRO A 63 -9.68 2.50 1.28
C PRO A 63 -10.86 3.25 0.65
N THR A 64 -11.11 4.49 1.04
CA THR A 64 -12.14 5.34 0.43
C THR A 64 -11.55 6.15 -0.72
N ALA A 65 -12.37 6.54 -1.71
CA ALA A 65 -11.93 7.37 -2.84
C ALA A 65 -11.17 8.63 -2.38
N GLU A 66 -11.75 9.40 -1.46
CA GLU A 66 -11.15 10.62 -0.90
C GLU A 66 -9.75 10.37 -0.32
N ARG A 67 -9.60 9.41 0.59
CA ARG A 67 -8.32 9.11 1.24
C ARG A 67 -7.26 8.57 0.29
N LEU A 68 -7.64 7.72 -0.67
CA LEU A 68 -6.68 7.21 -1.65
C LEU A 68 -6.28 8.31 -2.63
N GLN A 69 -7.21 9.18 -3.03
CA GLN A 69 -6.91 10.36 -3.85
C GLN A 69 -5.92 11.27 -3.13
N ALA A 70 -6.15 11.60 -1.85
CA ALA A 70 -5.20 12.41 -1.08
C ALA A 70 -3.80 11.77 -1.01
N ALA A 71 -3.72 10.45 -0.89
CA ALA A 71 -2.45 9.73 -0.93
C ALA A 71 -1.78 9.74 -2.32
N TYR A 72 -2.55 9.81 -3.41
CA TYR A 72 -2.00 10.02 -4.75
C TYR A 72 -1.47 11.45 -4.90
N ASP A 73 -2.24 12.43 -4.44
CA ASP A 73 -1.90 13.85 -4.53
C ASP A 73 -0.55 14.10 -3.82
N LEU A 74 -0.35 13.54 -2.63
CA LEU A 74 0.95 13.56 -1.93
C LEU A 74 2.11 13.10 -2.83
N VAL A 75 1.95 11.95 -3.50
CA VAL A 75 3.02 11.38 -4.33
C VAL A 75 3.24 12.19 -5.60
N LEU A 76 2.17 12.71 -6.21
CA LEU A 76 2.24 13.53 -7.41
C LEU A 76 2.89 14.89 -7.12
N GLU A 77 2.53 15.55 -6.01
CA GLU A 77 3.15 16.79 -5.54
C GLU A 77 4.65 16.60 -5.31
N LEU A 78 5.07 15.50 -4.68
CA LEU A 78 6.49 15.19 -4.51
C LEU A 78 7.22 15.01 -5.84
N ILE A 79 6.59 14.34 -6.82
CA ILE A 79 7.17 14.20 -8.16
C ILE A 79 7.36 15.58 -8.82
N GLU A 80 6.43 16.51 -8.63
CA GLU A 80 6.51 17.86 -9.16
C GLU A 80 7.59 18.69 -8.45
N ASP A 81 7.63 18.67 -7.12
CA ASP A 81 8.51 19.52 -6.30
C ASP A 81 9.95 19.01 -6.22
N GLU A 82 10.14 17.70 -6.14
CA GLU A 82 11.44 17.07 -5.87
C GLU A 82 11.94 16.16 -7.00
N GLY A 83 11.15 15.99 -8.05
CA GLY A 83 11.52 15.17 -9.20
C GLY A 83 12.68 15.74 -10.05
N PRO A 84 13.10 14.99 -11.08
CA PRO A 84 12.55 13.72 -11.52
C PRO A 84 13.05 12.53 -10.68
N PHE A 85 12.12 11.67 -10.27
CA PHE A 85 12.44 10.38 -9.66
C PHE A 85 12.65 9.30 -10.74
N HIS A 86 13.72 8.52 -10.59
CA HIS A 86 14.01 7.43 -11.50
C HIS A 86 13.21 6.17 -11.17
N GLY A 87 12.90 5.97 -9.89
CA GLY A 87 12.17 4.79 -9.45
C GLY A 87 11.43 5.01 -8.15
N ILE A 88 10.47 4.14 -7.88
CA ILE A 88 9.69 4.12 -6.65
C ILE A 88 9.87 2.81 -5.90
N PHE A 89 10.15 2.90 -4.61
CA PHE A 89 10.26 1.77 -3.68
C PHE A 89 9.07 1.81 -2.73
N GLY A 90 8.35 0.70 -2.58
CA GLY A 90 7.19 0.63 -1.70
C GLY A 90 7.17 -0.63 -0.86
N PHE A 91 7.06 -0.47 0.45
CA PHE A 91 6.89 -1.57 1.40
C PHE A 91 5.44 -1.74 1.83
N SER A 92 4.91 -2.96 1.75
CA SER A 92 3.57 -3.34 2.23
C SER A 92 2.46 -2.37 1.79
N HIS A 93 2.07 -1.44 2.66
CA HIS A 93 1.10 -0.39 2.39
C HIS A 93 1.57 0.62 1.34
N GLY A 94 2.81 1.13 1.44
CA GLY A 94 3.41 2.02 0.46
C GLY A 94 3.58 1.35 -0.91
N GLY A 95 3.83 0.03 -0.93
CA GLY A 95 3.83 -0.76 -2.17
C GLY A 95 2.46 -0.84 -2.84
N ALA A 96 1.40 -1.02 -2.05
CA ALA A 96 0.04 -0.98 -2.55
C ALA A 96 -0.31 0.41 -3.10
N LEU A 97 0.04 1.50 -2.38
CA LEU A 97 -0.16 2.86 -2.84
C LEU A 97 0.54 3.12 -4.19
N ALA A 98 1.83 2.81 -4.28
CA ALA A 98 2.63 2.99 -5.49
C ALA A 98 2.02 2.23 -6.68
N ALA A 99 1.68 0.95 -6.49
CA ALA A 99 1.07 0.15 -7.54
C ALA A 99 -0.31 0.69 -7.96
N SER A 100 -1.11 1.17 -7.01
CA SER A 100 -2.43 1.78 -7.27
C SER A 100 -2.28 3.04 -8.11
N LEU A 101 -1.35 3.93 -7.76
CA LEU A 101 -1.07 5.16 -8.50
C LEU A 101 -0.57 4.87 -9.93
N LEU A 102 0.35 3.92 -10.10
CA LEU A 102 0.85 3.55 -11.43
C LEU A 102 -0.27 3.01 -12.33
N LEU A 103 -1.15 2.16 -11.79
CA LEU A 103 -2.31 1.63 -12.51
C LEU A 103 -3.30 2.74 -12.85
N TYR A 104 -3.57 3.65 -11.91
CA TYR A 104 -4.42 4.80 -12.11
C TYR A 104 -3.89 5.72 -13.21
N HIS A 105 -2.61 6.11 -13.14
CA HIS A 105 -1.94 6.96 -14.14
C HIS A 105 -2.05 6.39 -15.55
N ARG A 106 -1.82 5.09 -15.73
CA ARG A 106 -1.97 4.44 -17.05
C ARG A 106 -3.42 4.40 -17.53
N LYS A 107 -4.40 4.38 -16.62
CA LYS A 107 -5.84 4.39 -16.94
C LYS A 107 -6.32 5.78 -17.37
N VAL A 108 -5.94 6.85 -16.66
CA VAL A 108 -6.44 8.20 -16.91
C VAL A 108 -5.56 9.03 -17.85
N ALA A 109 -4.26 8.76 -17.89
CA ALA A 109 -3.26 9.53 -18.61
C ALA A 109 -2.40 8.64 -19.52
N SER A 110 -3.06 7.79 -20.33
CA SER A 110 -2.40 6.77 -21.16
C SER A 110 -1.40 7.31 -22.20
N GLN A 111 -1.49 8.59 -22.55
CA GLN A 111 -0.59 9.25 -23.51
C GLN A 111 0.56 10.01 -22.82
N GLU A 112 0.48 10.19 -21.50
CA GLU A 112 1.53 10.87 -20.75
C GLU A 112 2.73 9.94 -20.51
N PRO A 113 3.94 10.48 -20.34
CA PRO A 113 5.10 9.70 -19.90
C PRO A 113 4.81 8.92 -18.61
N ASP A 114 5.53 7.81 -18.39
CA ASP A 114 5.48 7.12 -17.11
C ASP A 114 6.02 8.01 -15.98
N LEU A 115 5.42 7.92 -14.79
CA LEU A 115 5.84 8.68 -13.60
C LEU A 115 7.26 8.32 -13.12
N PHE A 116 7.68 7.09 -13.38
CA PHE A 116 8.96 6.53 -12.96
C PHE A 116 9.52 5.60 -14.05
N ASN A 117 10.83 5.36 -14.07
CA ASN A 117 11.42 4.40 -15.01
C ASN A 117 11.29 2.94 -14.55
N PHE A 118 11.16 2.71 -13.23
CA PHE A 118 10.93 1.38 -12.65
C PHE A 118 10.29 1.45 -11.26
N ALA A 119 9.74 0.33 -10.80
CA ALA A 119 9.18 0.18 -9.47
C ALA A 119 9.71 -1.05 -8.73
N VAL A 120 9.86 -0.92 -7.42
CA VAL A 120 10.27 -2.00 -6.51
C VAL A 120 9.24 -2.14 -5.39
N PHE A 121 8.60 -3.30 -5.32
CA PHE A 121 7.58 -3.61 -4.32
C PHE A 121 8.08 -4.69 -3.37
N THR A 122 8.14 -4.39 -2.07
CA THR A 122 8.54 -5.33 -1.02
C THR A 122 7.34 -5.69 -0.16
N CYS A 123 6.93 -6.95 -0.17
CA CYS A 123 5.78 -7.48 0.58
C CYS A 123 4.49 -6.66 0.41
N ALA A 124 4.28 -6.09 -0.77
CA ALA A 124 3.18 -5.17 -1.04
C ALA A 124 1.82 -5.86 -0.89
N SER A 125 0.87 -5.14 -0.28
CA SER A 125 -0.54 -5.52 -0.38
C SER A 125 -1.06 -5.28 -1.80
N LEU A 126 -2.20 -5.89 -2.14
CA LEU A 126 -2.83 -5.63 -3.43
C LEU A 126 -3.25 -4.16 -3.58
N PRO A 127 -3.08 -3.57 -4.78
CA PRO A 127 -3.47 -2.19 -5.04
C PRO A 127 -5.00 -2.02 -5.11
N PHE A 128 -5.47 -0.78 -4.96
CA PHE A 128 -6.86 -0.36 -5.09
C PHE A 128 -7.11 0.35 -6.44
N ASP A 129 -8.31 0.24 -7.00
CA ASP A 129 -8.76 1.01 -8.17
C ASP A 129 -9.64 2.18 -7.74
N LEU A 130 -9.11 3.39 -7.87
CA LEU A 130 -9.76 4.65 -7.47
C LEU A 130 -11.08 4.93 -8.20
N HIS A 131 -11.28 4.39 -9.41
CA HIS A 131 -12.50 4.63 -10.20
C HIS A 131 -13.59 3.58 -9.99
N THR A 132 -13.40 2.65 -9.05
CA THR A 132 -14.44 1.70 -8.66
C THR A 132 -15.24 2.25 -7.48
N GLU A 133 -15.91 3.39 -7.69
CA GLU A 133 -16.98 3.82 -6.79
C GLU A 133 -18.18 2.91 -7.01
N HIS A 134 -18.39 1.93 -6.14
CA HIS A 134 -19.59 1.10 -6.19
C HIS A 134 -20.64 1.67 -5.23
N GLN A 135 -21.75 2.18 -5.79
CA GLN A 135 -23.03 2.15 -5.09
C GLN A 135 -23.73 0.84 -5.46
N ASP A 136 -23.46 -0.20 -4.67
CA ASP A 136 -24.07 -1.54 -4.72
C ASP A 136 -23.98 -2.33 -6.06
N PRO A 137 -23.92 -3.68 -6.03
CA PRO A 137 -23.60 -4.47 -4.85
C PRO A 137 -22.14 -4.24 -4.46
N PRO A 138 -21.84 -4.31 -3.17
CA PRO A 138 -20.54 -3.92 -2.64
C PRO A 138 -19.53 -5.01 -3.02
N TYR A 139 -18.28 -4.87 -2.58
CA TYR A 139 -17.60 -6.09 -2.12
C TYR A 139 -18.62 -7.00 -1.41
N ASP A 140 -18.63 -8.33 -1.55
CA ASP A 140 -19.44 -9.13 -0.63
C ASP A 140 -18.79 -9.15 0.76
N THR A 141 -18.53 -7.97 1.33
CA THR A 141 -18.03 -7.71 2.67
C THR A 141 -19.24 -7.45 3.58
N VAL A 142 -19.78 -8.50 4.17
CA VAL A 142 -20.87 -8.40 5.14
C VAL A 142 -20.26 -8.11 6.50
N ILE A 143 -20.51 -6.93 7.05
CA ILE A 143 -20.14 -6.59 8.44
C ILE A 143 -21.33 -6.90 9.34
N CYS A 144 -21.16 -7.82 10.29
CA CYS A 144 -22.19 -8.12 11.27
C CYS A 144 -22.37 -6.92 12.21
N PRO A 145 -23.53 -6.25 12.23
CA PRO A 145 -23.74 -5.04 13.02
C PRO A 145 -23.73 -5.27 14.54
N LYS A 146 -23.75 -6.54 14.98
CA LYS A 146 -23.71 -6.93 16.40
C LYS A 146 -22.32 -7.33 16.88
N THR A 147 -21.49 -7.89 15.99
CA THR A 147 -20.19 -8.47 16.37
C THR A 147 -18.99 -7.76 15.73
N GLY A 148 -19.23 -6.91 14.72
CA GLY A 148 -18.18 -6.24 13.94
C GLY A 148 -17.44 -7.17 12.97
N GLU A 149 -17.92 -8.41 12.82
CA GLU A 149 -17.27 -9.45 12.02
C GLU A 149 -17.46 -9.20 10.52
N VAL A 150 -16.37 -9.28 9.74
CA VAL A 150 -16.29 -8.90 8.32
C VAL A 150 -16.16 -10.14 7.43
N SER A 151 -17.22 -10.56 6.74
CA SER A 151 -17.17 -11.69 5.79
C SER A 151 -16.95 -11.20 4.37
N VAL A 152 -15.89 -11.58 3.66
CA VAL A 152 -15.66 -11.15 2.26
C VAL A 152 -15.89 -12.28 1.25
N CYS A 153 -16.74 -12.09 0.25
CA CYS A 153 -16.69 -12.82 -1.02
C CYS A 153 -16.16 -11.88 -2.10
N ASP A 154 -14.97 -12.18 -2.63
CA ASP A 154 -14.70 -12.03 -4.06
C ASP A 154 -13.27 -12.47 -4.33
N TRP A 155 -13.11 -13.65 -4.91
CA TRP A 155 -11.87 -14.00 -5.60
C TRP A 155 -12.17 -14.71 -6.91
N VAL A 156 -13.29 -15.43 -6.99
CA VAL A 156 -13.80 -16.11 -8.19
C VAL A 156 -15.32 -16.26 -8.00
N PRO A 157 -16.15 -16.13 -9.05
CA PRO A 157 -17.55 -16.56 -8.98
C PRO A 157 -17.63 -17.98 -8.37
N GLY A 158 -18.30 -18.10 -7.22
CA GLY A 158 -18.47 -19.38 -6.50
C GLY A 158 -17.54 -19.65 -5.31
N LYS A 159 -16.70 -18.70 -4.86
CA LYS A 159 -15.95 -18.83 -3.59
C LYS A 159 -16.38 -17.77 -2.57
N SER A 160 -17.15 -18.20 -1.57
CA SER A 160 -17.99 -17.30 -0.76
C SER A 160 -17.47 -16.89 0.62
N LYS A 161 -16.22 -17.20 1.03
CA LYS A 161 -15.77 -16.81 2.37
C LYS A 161 -14.27 -16.58 2.45
N VAL A 162 -13.90 -15.40 2.93
CA VAL A 162 -12.59 -15.14 3.51
C VAL A 162 -12.79 -14.57 4.91
N GLU A 163 -12.08 -15.14 5.87
CA GLU A 163 -12.11 -14.74 7.28
C GLU A 163 -11.68 -13.26 7.46
N PRO A 164 -12.40 -12.49 8.30
CA PRO A 164 -12.17 -11.06 8.56
C PRO A 164 -10.69 -10.70 8.84
N THR A 165 -10.03 -11.59 9.57
CA THR A 165 -8.65 -11.43 10.06
C THR A 165 -7.59 -11.56 8.96
N LYS A 166 -7.98 -11.95 7.74
CA LYS A 166 -7.06 -12.24 6.63
C LYS A 166 -7.06 -11.21 5.50
N ILE A 167 -7.91 -10.18 5.55
CA ILE A 167 -8.12 -9.26 4.40
C ILE A 167 -7.43 -7.90 4.51
N ASN A 168 -6.60 -7.69 5.54
CA ASN A 168 -5.85 -6.47 5.86
C ASN A 168 -6.56 -5.65 6.94
N GLY A 169 -5.90 -5.55 8.09
CA GLY A 169 -6.29 -4.68 9.18
C GLY A 169 -6.19 -3.22 8.75
N PHE A 170 -7.32 -2.64 8.38
CA PHE A 170 -7.45 -1.18 8.26
C PHE A 170 -7.30 -0.56 9.64
N ILE A 171 -6.69 0.62 9.70
CA ILE A 171 -6.47 1.33 10.97
C ILE A 171 -7.79 1.81 11.56
N ALA A 172 -8.70 2.30 10.72
CA ALA A 172 -10.01 2.79 11.15
C ALA A 172 -11.15 1.88 10.67
N PRO A 173 -12.14 1.57 11.52
CA PRO A 173 -13.29 0.77 11.13
C PRO A 173 -14.15 1.50 10.09
N LEU A 174 -14.76 0.77 9.18
CA LEU A 174 -15.71 1.36 8.22
C LEU A 174 -16.94 1.92 8.96
N SER A 175 -17.43 3.07 8.49
CA SER A 175 -18.60 3.76 9.04
C SER A 175 -19.78 3.68 8.07
N SER A 176 -21.00 3.88 8.58
CA SER A 176 -22.20 3.92 7.72
C SER A 176 -22.07 5.07 6.72
N GLY A 177 -22.15 4.76 5.42
CA GLY A 177 -21.95 5.71 4.33
C GLY A 177 -20.55 5.70 3.70
N ASP A 178 -19.57 4.97 4.25
CA ASP A 178 -18.26 4.81 3.61
C ASP A 178 -18.41 3.99 2.31
N THR A 179 -18.03 4.57 1.17
CA THR A 179 -17.85 3.84 -0.09
C THR A 179 -16.40 3.37 -0.20
N THR A 180 -16.17 2.07 -0.07
CA THR A 180 -14.83 1.49 -0.18
C THR A 180 -14.47 1.16 -1.62
N LEU A 181 -13.25 1.49 -2.01
CA LEU A 181 -12.64 1.14 -3.27
C LEU A 181 -12.36 -0.36 -3.36
N ARG A 182 -12.40 -0.88 -4.58
CA ARG A 182 -12.06 -2.27 -4.84
C ARG A 182 -10.57 -2.46 -5.01
N ARG A 183 -10.10 -3.67 -4.69
CA ARG A 183 -8.76 -4.09 -5.10
C ARG A 183 -8.73 -4.40 -6.57
N TYR A 184 -7.56 -4.16 -7.15
CA TYR A 184 -7.26 -4.53 -8.51
C TYR A 184 -7.29 -6.06 -8.67
N HIS A 185 -7.95 -6.54 -9.72
CA HIS A 185 -8.03 -7.95 -10.09
C HIS A 185 -7.61 -8.15 -11.56
N PRO A 186 -6.59 -8.97 -11.85
CA PRO A 186 -6.03 -9.08 -13.20
C PRO A 186 -7.02 -9.61 -14.26
N GLU A 187 -8.04 -10.36 -13.86
CA GLU A 187 -9.07 -10.85 -14.79
C GLU A 187 -10.17 -9.82 -15.09
N ARG A 188 -10.33 -8.79 -14.24
CA ARG A 188 -11.40 -7.78 -14.38
C ARG A 188 -10.85 -6.53 -15.03
N GLU A 189 -9.82 -5.94 -14.43
CA GLU A 189 -9.20 -4.73 -14.94
C GLU A 189 -8.13 -5.09 -15.98
N ARG A 190 -8.13 -4.39 -17.11
CA ARG A 190 -7.21 -4.63 -18.24
C ARG A 190 -5.93 -3.80 -18.19
N THR A 191 -5.91 -2.73 -17.41
CA THR A 191 -4.74 -1.86 -17.26
C THR A 191 -3.55 -2.65 -16.71
N ARG A 192 -2.32 -2.30 -17.06
CA ARG A 192 -1.14 -2.95 -16.48
C ARG A 192 -0.12 -1.88 -16.19
N ILE A 193 0.67 -2.08 -15.13
CA ILE A 193 1.88 -1.30 -14.90
C ILE A 193 2.80 -1.56 -16.10
N GLN A 194 3.18 -0.50 -16.82
CA GLN A 194 3.96 -0.59 -18.07
C GLN A 194 5.47 -0.50 -17.84
N ILE A 195 5.89 -0.12 -16.64
CA ILE A 195 7.31 0.03 -16.29
C ILE A 195 7.88 -1.25 -15.68
N PRO A 196 9.19 -1.52 -15.86
CA PRO A 196 9.89 -2.59 -15.16
C PRO A 196 9.54 -2.61 -13.67
N THR A 197 9.07 -3.76 -13.18
CA THR A 197 8.61 -3.92 -11.79
C THR A 197 9.29 -5.12 -11.15
N TYR A 198 9.93 -4.92 -10.01
CA TYR A 198 10.51 -5.98 -9.19
C TYR A 198 9.66 -6.16 -7.94
N THR A 199 9.20 -7.38 -7.68
CA THR A 199 8.42 -7.69 -6.46
C THR A 199 9.14 -8.71 -5.60
N PHE A 200 9.41 -8.33 -4.36
CA PHE A 200 10.00 -9.21 -3.33
C PHE A 200 8.91 -9.66 -2.38
N TRP A 201 8.76 -10.98 -2.22
CA TRP A 201 7.88 -11.56 -1.22
C TRP A 201 8.73 -12.25 -0.17
N ALA A 202 8.81 -11.69 1.04
CA ALA A 202 9.45 -12.38 2.15
C ALA A 202 8.52 -13.51 2.62
N ARG A 203 9.04 -14.73 2.70
CA ARG A 203 8.35 -15.84 3.37
C ARG A 203 8.45 -15.60 4.86
N ARG A 204 7.33 -15.64 5.60
CA ARG A 204 7.33 -15.54 7.07
C ARG A 204 8.30 -16.61 7.61
N THR A 205 9.41 -16.20 8.20
CA THR A 205 10.31 -17.13 8.87
C THR A 205 9.55 -17.66 10.09
N LEU A 206 9.35 -18.98 10.15
CA LEU A 206 8.77 -19.67 11.31
C LEU A 206 9.79 -19.65 12.47
N PHE A 207 10.03 -18.47 13.03
CA PHE A 207 10.60 -18.34 14.36
C PHE A 207 9.53 -17.74 15.27
N SER A 208 8.37 -18.42 15.34
CA SER A 208 7.55 -18.33 16.54
C SER A 208 8.39 -18.89 17.67
N HIS A 209 8.66 -18.06 18.67
CA HIS A 209 9.28 -18.48 19.91
C HIS A 209 8.58 -19.71 20.48
N ASN A 210 9.22 -20.87 20.37
CA ASN A 210 9.12 -21.91 21.41
C ASN A 210 9.90 -21.37 22.61
N ASN A 211 9.28 -20.49 23.39
CA ASN A 211 9.66 -20.25 24.77
C ASN A 211 8.59 -20.88 25.65
N GLU A 212 8.62 -22.21 25.73
CA GLU A 212 8.21 -22.92 26.94
C GLU A 212 9.50 -23.15 27.75
N LEU A 213 9.60 -22.43 28.87
CA LEU A 213 10.40 -22.80 30.05
C LEU A 213 9.42 -22.98 31.21
#